data_AF-A0A383CH54-F1
#
_entry.id   AF-A0A383CH54-F1
#
_cell.length_a   1.000
_cell.length_b   1.000
_cell.length_c   1.000
_cell.angle_alpha   90.00
_cell.angle_beta   90.00
_cell.angle_gamma   90.00
#
_symmetry.space_group_name_H-M   'P 1'
#
loop_
_entity.id
_entity.type
_entity.pdbx_description
1 polymer ?
#
loop_
_entity_poly.entity_id
_entity_poly.type
_entity_poly.pdbx_seq_one_letter_code
_entity_poly.pdbx_strand_id
1 'polypeptide(L)'
;MTNKTITVLGPGMMGHGISIRFAIHGFTVFLYGRSKNSLLKAQNRINTTLELLNDLEVVNINQNTGIINNIELTTNLKECISGSDLIIESINEDLQDKQILFSEISDLLKPTSILTSNTSSL
;
A
#
# COMPACT_ATOMS: atom_id res chain seq x y z
N MET A 1 4.76 20.34 -0.23
CA MET A 1 5.13 18.91 -0.23
C MET A 1 4.74 18.34 -1.58
N THR A 2 5.62 17.64 -2.27
CA THR A 2 5.25 16.97 -3.53
C THR A 2 4.22 15.88 -3.22
N ASN A 3 2.98 16.06 -3.70
CA ASN A 3 1.93 15.04 -3.67
C ASN A 3 2.40 13.84 -4.49
N LYS A 4 3.12 12.91 -3.87
CA LYS A 4 3.51 11.65 -4.49
C LYS A 4 2.51 10.57 -4.12
N THR A 5 2.22 9.73 -5.11
CA THR A 5 1.32 8.58 -4.98
C THR A 5 2.14 7.32 -4.82
N ILE A 6 1.83 6.53 -3.79
CA ILE A 6 2.48 5.27 -3.47
C ILE A 6 1.48 4.15 -3.70
N THR A 7 1.93 3.04 -4.29
CA THR A 7 1.09 1.86 -4.47
C THR A 7 1.72 0.67 -3.79
N VAL A 8 0.96 0.01 -2.92
CA VAL A 8 1.38 -1.19 -2.21
C VAL A 8 0.57 -2.36 -2.74
N LEU A 9 1.25 -3.36 -3.32
CA LEU A 9 0.63 -4.53 -3.92
C LEU A 9 0.63 -5.68 -2.91
N GLY A 10 -0.52 -5.99 -2.33
CA GLY A 10 -0.66 -7.06 -1.34
C GLY A 10 -1.12 -6.52 0.02
N PRO A 11 -2.37 -6.79 0.45
CA PRO A 11 -2.95 -6.20 1.65
C PRO A 11 -2.63 -7.02 2.93
N GLY A 12 -1.51 -7.74 2.91
CA GLY A 12 -1.11 -8.66 3.98
C GLY A 12 -0.51 -7.96 5.21
N MET A 13 0.25 -8.72 6.00
CA MET A 13 0.90 -8.20 7.22
C MET A 13 1.86 -7.05 6.94
N MET A 14 2.71 -7.16 5.93
CA MET A 14 3.65 -6.07 5.60
C MET A 14 2.94 -4.93 4.87
N GLY A 15 2.07 -5.24 3.90
CA GLY A 15 1.44 -4.23 3.06
C GLY A 15 0.59 -3.20 3.81
N HIS A 16 -0.19 -3.60 4.84
CA HIS A 16 -0.93 -2.63 5.63
C HIS A 16 -0.01 -1.72 6.45
N GLY A 17 1.06 -2.27 7.05
CA GLY A 17 2.03 -1.49 7.82
C GLY A 17 2.81 -0.50 6.96
N ILE A 18 3.25 -0.94 5.77
CA ILE A 18 3.89 -0.07 4.77
C ILE A 18 2.93 1.07 4.38
N SER A 19 1.66 0.74 4.13
CA SER A 19 0.65 1.73 3.75
C SER A 19 0.46 2.80 4.84
N ILE A 20 0.33 2.39 6.09
CA ILE A 20 0.25 3.31 7.24
C ILE A 20 1.50 4.19 7.30
N ARG A 21 2.70 3.62 7.14
CA ARG A 21 3.95 4.37 7.26
C ARG A 21 4.04 5.51 6.25
N PHE A 22 3.56 5.32 5.02
CA PHE A 22 3.49 6.41 4.04
C PHE A 22 2.35 7.38 4.37
N ALA A 23 1.17 6.89 4.70
CA ALA A 23 0.01 7.72 4.97
C ALA A 23 0.22 8.71 6.14
N ILE A 24 0.91 8.30 7.21
CA ILE A 24 1.23 9.17 8.35
C ILE A 24 2.19 10.30 7.99
N HIS A 25 2.96 10.16 6.91
CA HIS A 25 3.84 11.20 6.37
C HIS A 25 3.18 12.02 5.26
N GLY A 26 1.86 11.88 5.06
CA GLY A 26 1.08 12.72 4.14
C GLY A 26 1.11 12.27 2.68
N PHE A 27 1.57 11.06 2.38
CA PHE A 27 1.50 10.51 1.03
C PHE A 27 0.12 9.92 0.73
N THR A 28 -0.35 10.04 -0.51
CA THR A 28 -1.50 9.27 -1.00
C THR A 28 -1.05 7.84 -1.29
N VAL A 29 -1.76 6.86 -0.75
CA VAL A 29 -1.40 5.44 -0.81
C VAL A 29 -2.56 4.65 -1.39
N PHE A 30 -2.32 3.92 -2.46
CA PHE A 30 -3.20 2.85 -2.89
C PHE A 30 -2.74 1.52 -2.29
N LEU A 31 -3.63 0.83 -1.57
CA LEU A 31 -3.42 -0.53 -1.11
C LEU A 31 -4.24 -1.49 -1.98
N TYR A 32 -3.53 -2.20 -2.86
CA TYR A 32 -4.15 -3.15 -3.78
C TYR A 32 -4.29 -4.53 -3.17
N GLY A 33 -5.44 -5.18 -3.43
CA GLY A 33 -5.69 -6.57 -3.11
C GLY A 33 -6.54 -7.26 -4.17
N ARG A 34 -6.29 -8.55 -4.42
CA ARG A 34 -7.01 -9.35 -5.44
C ARG A 34 -8.49 -9.59 -5.11
N SER A 35 -8.92 -9.36 -3.86
CA SER A 35 -10.32 -9.57 -3.45
C SER A 35 -10.78 -8.57 -2.40
N LYS A 36 -12.08 -8.25 -2.41
CA LYS A 36 -12.70 -7.41 -1.38
C LYS A 36 -12.53 -7.98 0.03
N ASN A 37 -12.58 -9.30 0.18
CA ASN A 37 -12.36 -9.96 1.48
C ASN A 37 -10.95 -9.70 2.03
N SER A 38 -9.92 -9.73 1.18
CA SER A 38 -8.56 -9.40 1.60
C SER A 38 -8.41 -7.94 2.03
N LEU A 39 -9.08 -7.02 1.33
CA LEU A 39 -9.07 -5.59 1.66
C LEU A 39 -9.83 -5.29 2.96
N LEU A 40 -10.95 -5.96 3.22
CA LEU A 40 -11.68 -5.82 4.49
C LEU A 40 -10.82 -6.23 5.69
N LYS A 41 -10.07 -7.34 5.57
CA LYS A 41 -9.11 -7.76 6.59
C LYS A 41 -8.01 -6.73 6.80
N ALA A 42 -7.51 -6.12 5.72
CA ALA A 42 -6.50 -5.08 5.81
C ALA A 42 -7.04 -3.79 6.43
N GLN A 43 -8.25 -3.36 6.07
CA GLN A 43 -8.90 -2.20 6.69
C GLN A 43 -9.00 -2.36 8.21
N ASN A 44 -9.43 -3.54 8.67
CA ASN A 44 -9.50 -3.81 10.11
C ASN A 44 -8.12 -3.73 10.76
N ARG A 45 -7.08 -4.31 10.14
CA ARG A 45 -5.70 -4.21 10.64
C ARG A 45 -5.20 -2.76 10.65
N ILE A 46 -5.52 -1.97 9.63
CA ILE A 46 -5.16 -0.54 9.57
C ILE A 46 -5.78 0.20 10.74
N ASN A 47 -7.08 0.02 10.98
CA ASN A 47 -7.77 0.68 12.08
C ASN A 47 -7.16 0.31 13.43
N THR A 48 -7.00 -0.99 13.72
CA THR A 48 -6.41 -1.45 14.98
C THR A 48 -4.96 -0.98 15.16
N THR A 49 -4.18 -0.93 14.07
CA THR A 49 -2.79 -0.45 14.15
C THR A 49 -2.74 1.06 14.40
N LEU A 50 -3.62 1.84 13.77
CA LEU A 50 -3.69 3.28 14.00
C LEU A 50 -4.16 3.63 15.41
N GLU A 51 -5.11 2.88 15.96
CA GLU A 51 -5.53 2.99 17.37
C GLU A 51 -4.34 2.72 18.30
N LEU A 52 -3.62 1.61 18.09
CA LEU A 52 -2.41 1.30 18.87
C LEU A 52 -1.35 2.41 18.76
N LEU A 53 -1.08 2.92 17.56
CA LEU A 53 -0.10 4.00 17.36
C LEU A 53 -0.56 5.32 18.00
N ASN A 54 -1.87 5.56 18.10
CA ASN A 54 -2.42 6.70 18.82
C ASN A 54 -2.24 6.54 20.33
N ASP A 55 -2.52 5.36 20.87
CA ASP A 55 -2.32 5.05 22.30
C ASP A 55 -0.85 5.14 22.71
N LEU A 56 0.06 4.84 21.79
CA LEU A 56 1.51 4.99 21.95
C LEU A 56 2.01 6.41 21.66
N GLU A 57 1.13 7.37 21.41
CA GLU A 57 1.44 8.78 21.09
C GLU A 57 2.35 8.96 19.86
N VAL A 58 2.40 7.96 18.96
CA VAL A 58 3.18 8.01 17.72
C VAL A 58 2.46 8.84 16.66
N VAL A 59 1.12 8.79 16.66
CA VAL A 59 0.25 9.59 15.79
C VAL A 59 -0.88 10.19 16.62
N ASN A 60 -1.46 11.30 16.16
CA ASN A 60 -2.69 11.83 16.74
C ASN A 60 -3.81 11.72 15.71
N ILE A 61 -4.62 10.66 15.81
CA ILE A 61 -5.70 10.41 14.84
C ILE A 61 -6.84 11.43 14.95
N ASN A 62 -7.03 12.03 16.14
CA ASN A 62 -8.06 13.03 16.39
C ASN A 62 -7.75 14.38 15.75
N GLN A 63 -6.47 14.73 15.64
CA GLN A 63 -6.02 15.96 14.96
C GLN A 63 -5.68 15.72 13.49
N ASN A 64 -5.35 14.48 13.11
CA ASN A 64 -4.88 14.14 11.77
C ASN A 64 -5.74 13.03 11.14
N THR A 65 -7.03 13.30 10.99
CA THR A 65 -8.00 12.39 10.31
C THR A 65 -7.63 12.11 8.86
N GLY A 66 -6.74 12.91 8.28
CA GLY A 66 -6.20 12.72 6.92
C GLY A 66 -5.45 11.40 6.73
N ILE A 67 -4.92 10.77 7.78
CA ILE A 67 -4.14 9.53 7.65
C ILE A 67 -4.97 8.41 7.01
N ILE A 68 -6.21 8.21 7.47
CA ILE A 68 -7.09 7.17 6.92
C ILE A 68 -7.52 7.56 5.50
N ASN A 69 -7.83 8.84 5.27
CA ASN A 69 -8.22 9.33 3.95
C ASN A 69 -7.09 9.26 2.92
N ASN A 70 -5.83 9.16 3.38
CA ASN A 70 -4.68 8.97 2.52
C ASN A 70 -4.51 7.52 2.04
N ILE A 71 -5.25 6.53 2.59
CA ILE A 71 -5.15 5.13 2.17
C ILE A 71 -6.41 4.74 1.40
N GLU A 72 -6.25 4.51 0.10
CA GLU A 72 -7.30 4.01 -0.77
C GLU A 72 -7.15 2.51 -1.01
N LEU A 73 -8.14 1.73 -0.56
CA LEU A 73 -8.21 0.29 -0.78
C LEU A 73 -8.85 0.01 -2.14
N THR A 74 -8.17 -0.75 -3.01
CA THR A 74 -8.70 -1.03 -4.34
C THR A 74 -8.41 -2.44 -4.83
N THR A 75 -9.31 -2.96 -5.67
CA THR A 75 -9.10 -4.18 -6.45
C THR A 75 -8.75 -3.87 -7.91
N ASN A 76 -8.62 -2.59 -8.28
CA ASN A 76 -8.32 -2.16 -9.63
C ASN A 76 -6.81 -1.92 -9.79
N LEU A 77 -6.10 -2.94 -10.29
CA LEU A 77 -4.65 -2.89 -10.46
C LEU A 77 -4.21 -1.78 -11.42
N LYS A 78 -4.95 -1.57 -12.51
CA LYS A 78 -4.58 -0.58 -13.53
C LYS A 78 -4.66 0.83 -12.99
N GLU A 79 -5.73 1.13 -12.27
CA GLU A 79 -5.96 2.44 -11.66
C GLU A 79 -4.87 2.80 -10.66
N CYS A 80 -4.53 1.88 -9.75
CA CYS A 80 -3.52 2.19 -8.74
C CYS A 80 -2.09 2.22 -9.28
N ILE A 81 -1.77 1.57 -10.41
CA ILE A 81 -0.43 1.61 -10.99
C ILE A 81 -0.20 2.86 -11.82
N SER A 82 -1.17 3.25 -12.66
CA SER A 82 -0.97 4.27 -13.71
C SER A 82 -0.51 5.64 -13.17
N GLY A 83 -0.92 6.00 -11.94
CA GLY A 83 -0.55 7.27 -11.30
C GLY A 83 0.67 7.18 -10.36
N SER A 84 1.17 5.99 -10.06
CA SER A 84 2.04 5.76 -8.90
C SER A 84 3.49 6.16 -9.13
N ASP A 85 4.07 6.94 -8.22
CA ASP A 85 5.49 7.30 -8.21
C ASP A 85 6.37 6.17 -7.69
N LEU A 86 5.86 5.42 -6.70
CA LEU A 86 6.56 4.31 -6.06
C LEU A 86 5.61 3.15 -5.88
N ILE A 87 5.96 2.01 -6.46
CA ILE A 87 5.24 0.75 -6.33
C ILE A 87 6.07 -0.18 -5.45
N ILE A 88 5.44 -0.73 -4.41
CA ILE A 88 6.04 -1.66 -3.47
C ILE A 88 5.25 -2.97 -3.52
N GLU A 89 5.87 -4.01 -4.05
CA GLU A 89 5.29 -5.34 -4.04
C GLU A 89 5.47 -6.00 -2.66
N SER A 90 4.39 -6.54 -2.11
CA SER A 90 4.33 -7.23 -0.82
C SER A 90 3.28 -8.35 -0.84
N ILE A 91 3.20 -9.09 -1.96
CA ILE A 91 2.44 -10.33 -2.08
C ILE A 91 3.21 -11.50 -1.46
N ASN A 92 2.64 -12.71 -1.54
CA ASN A 92 3.24 -13.92 -0.99
C ASN A 92 4.68 -14.15 -1.51
N GLU A 93 5.52 -14.81 -0.70
CA GLU A 93 6.88 -15.19 -1.07
C GLU A 93 6.89 -16.40 -2.01
N ASP A 94 6.34 -16.18 -3.20
CA ASP A 94 6.37 -17.11 -4.32
C ASP A 94 6.93 -16.38 -5.54
N LEU A 95 8.04 -16.90 -6.08
CA LEU A 95 8.75 -16.27 -7.20
C LEU A 95 7.87 -16.16 -8.45
N GLN A 96 7.08 -17.19 -8.72
CA GLN A 96 6.24 -17.24 -9.91
C GLN A 96 5.12 -16.21 -9.82
N ASP A 97 4.45 -16.11 -8.67
CA ASP A 97 3.41 -15.10 -8.42
C ASP A 97 3.97 -13.67 -8.58
N LYS A 98 5.18 -13.41 -8.08
CA LYS A 98 5.82 -12.09 -8.22
C LYS A 98 6.18 -11.79 -9.66
N GLN A 99 6.77 -12.74 -10.39
CA GLN A 99 7.12 -12.56 -11.81
C GLN A 99 5.86 -12.28 -12.66
N ILE A 100 4.78 -13.02 -12.42
CA ILE A 100 3.49 -12.80 -13.10
C ILE A 100 3.00 -11.37 -12.83
N LEU A 101 3.00 -10.94 -11.56
CA LEU A 101 2.56 -9.59 -11.19
C LEU A 101 3.45 -8.51 -11.83
N PHE A 102 4.76 -8.67 -11.80
CA PHE A 102 5.70 -7.71 -12.40
C PHE A 102 5.51 -7.61 -13.91
N SER A 103 5.28 -8.74 -14.58
CA SER A 103 4.95 -8.75 -16.01
C SER A 103 3.63 -8.03 -16.28
N GLU A 104 2.59 -8.27 -15.48
CA GLU A 104 1.26 -7.66 -15.64
C GLU A 104 1.29 -6.14 -15.50
N ILE A 105 2.09 -5.62 -14.56
CA ILE A 105 2.16 -4.18 -14.29
C ILE A 105 3.16 -3.43 -15.18
N SER A 106 4.11 -4.13 -15.82
CA SER A 106 5.22 -3.50 -16.55
C SER A 106 4.77 -2.46 -17.59
N ASP A 107 3.73 -2.78 -18.36
CA ASP A 107 3.17 -1.90 -19.40
C ASP A 107 2.29 -0.77 -18.83
N LEU A 108 1.97 -0.82 -17.53
CA LEU A 108 1.11 0.16 -16.85
C LEU A 108 1.93 1.22 -16.11
N LEU A 109 3.23 1.00 -15.91
CA LEU A 109 4.11 1.91 -15.21
C LEU A 109 4.33 3.18 -16.04
N LYS A 110 4.31 4.34 -15.37
CA LYS A 110 4.84 5.55 -16.00
C LYS A 110 6.38 5.46 -16.07
N PRO A 111 7.04 6.11 -17.04
CA PRO A 111 8.50 6.01 -17.22
C PRO A 111 9.34 6.40 -15.99
N THR A 112 8.78 7.21 -15.08
CA THR A 112 9.45 7.68 -13.88
C THR A 112 9.08 6.90 -12.61
N SER A 113 8.24 5.86 -12.72
CA SER A 113 7.86 5.02 -11.58
C SER A 113 9.05 4.23 -11.08
N ILE A 114 9.18 4.15 -9.76
CA ILE A 114 10.11 3.22 -9.11
C ILE A 114 9.32 1.98 -8.70
N LEU A 115 9.77 0.81 -9.14
CA LEU A 115 9.22 -0.49 -8.74
C LEU A 115 10.18 -1.18 -7.78
N THR A 116 9.66 -1.66 -6.65
CA THR A 116 10.42 -2.35 -5.60
C THR A 116 9.67 -3.59 -5.11
N SER A 117 10.38 -4.54 -4.51
CA SER A 117 9.81 -5.70 -3.83
C SER A 117 10.23 -5.70 -2.35
N ASN A 118 9.29 -6.02 -1.47
CA ASN A 118 9.52 -6.26 -0.05
C ASN A 118 9.90 -7.73 0.24
N THR A 119 10.37 -8.49 -0.77
CA THR A 119 10.84 -9.86 -0.53
C THR A 119 12.03 -9.88 0.43
N SER A 120 12.11 -10.94 1.23
CA SER A 120 13.20 -11.19 2.18
C SER A 120 14.03 -12.43 1.85
N SER A 121 13.61 -13.22 0.86
CA SER A 121 14.15 -14.55 0.59
C SER A 121 14.44 -14.86 -0.88
N LEU A 122 14.06 -13.98 -1.81
CA LEU A 122 14.25 -14.15 -3.25
C LEU A 122 15.35 -13.25 -3.81
#